data_AF-A0A554V6I2-F1
#
_entry.id   AF-A0A554V6I2-F1
#
_cell.length_a   1.000
_cell.length_b   1.000
_cell.length_c   1.000
_cell.angle_alpha   90.00
_cell.angle_beta   90.00
_cell.angle_gamma   90.00
#
_symmetry.space_group_name_H-M   'P 1'
#
loop_
_entity.id
_entity.type
_entity.pdbx_description
1 polymer ?
#
loop_
_entity_poly.entity_id
_entity_poly.type
_entity_poly.pdbx_seq_one_letter_code
_entity_poly.pdbx_strand_id
1 'polypeptide(L)'
;MAGVRVTATADTDPVVAARAADDVSVLLLVSLIIAIGSGYTLLAALVHPVGKSSAVTVRRVRQQRGLRSRSWVEIDDGERSRWMPVYFDPVLVTVPSPTPATLVRTGIRPLVRIDGHRLFAAGKLREREPAGTLIDNPARADPQSRERGAQVARLPRRLILDAQFALPAPIIGGLWVYLRGGGVLTFALSCLVAAGVGIWLAAIAGSDPS
;
A
#
# COMPACT_ATOMS: atom_id res chain seq x y z
N MET A 1 23.86 -59.69 29.92
CA MET A 1 23.91 -58.24 30.24
C MET A 1 23.12 -57.50 29.17
N ALA A 2 21.91 -57.07 29.50
CA ALA A 2 21.00 -56.40 28.57
C ALA A 2 21.34 -54.90 28.48
N GLY A 3 21.53 -54.41 27.25
CA GLY A 3 21.81 -53.00 26.98
C GLY A 3 20.56 -52.14 27.17
N VAL A 4 20.65 -51.16 28.07
CA VAL A 4 19.62 -50.14 28.25
C VAL A 4 19.66 -49.20 27.04
N ARG A 5 18.67 -49.30 26.15
CA ARG A 5 18.37 -48.26 25.16
C ARG A 5 17.57 -47.16 25.87
N VAL A 6 18.21 -46.03 26.14
CA VAL A 6 17.51 -44.80 26.52
C VAL A 6 16.90 -44.21 25.25
N THR A 7 15.63 -44.50 25.00
CA THR A 7 14.82 -43.75 24.04
C THR A 7 14.51 -42.39 24.66
N ALA A 8 15.29 -41.36 24.29
CA ALA A 8 14.97 -39.98 24.61
C ALA A 8 13.73 -39.57 23.82
N THR A 9 12.54 -39.73 24.42
CA THR A 9 11.36 -38.97 23.99
C THR A 9 11.63 -37.52 24.33
N ALA A 10 11.71 -36.67 23.31
CA ALA A 10 11.82 -35.22 23.46
C ALA A 10 10.55 -34.69 24.12
N ASP A 11 10.52 -34.72 25.46
CA ASP A 11 9.49 -34.09 26.26
C ASP A 11 9.69 -32.59 26.12
N THR A 12 8.93 -32.00 25.21
CA THR A 12 9.03 -30.56 24.94
C THR A 12 8.29 -29.86 26.06
N ASP A 13 9.00 -29.07 26.86
CA ASP A 13 8.43 -28.31 27.98
C ASP A 13 7.11 -27.65 27.55
N PRO A 14 5.99 -27.91 28.24
CA PRO A 14 4.67 -27.40 27.87
C PRO A 14 4.64 -25.86 27.77
N VAL A 15 5.51 -25.16 28.52
CA VAL A 15 5.66 -23.70 28.43
C VAL A 15 6.26 -23.29 27.08
N VAL A 16 7.23 -24.04 26.57
CA VAL A 16 7.85 -23.79 25.26
C VAL A 16 6.85 -24.06 24.14
N ALA A 17 6.09 -25.15 24.24
CA ALA A 17 5.04 -25.48 23.27
C ALA A 17 3.93 -24.40 23.22
N ALA A 18 3.48 -23.91 24.38
CA ALA A 18 2.47 -22.85 24.46
C ALA A 18 2.98 -21.54 23.83
N ARG A 19 4.23 -21.15 24.10
CA ARG A 19 4.84 -19.95 23.49
C ARG A 19 4.96 -20.04 21.98
N ALA A 20 5.33 -21.21 21.46
CA ALA A 20 5.40 -21.43 20.02
C ALA A 20 4.00 -21.33 19.36
N ALA A 21 2.96 -21.87 20.01
CA ALA A 21 1.59 -21.77 19.53
C ALA A 21 1.08 -20.31 19.49
N ASP A 22 1.40 -19.52 20.51
CA ASP A 22 1.10 -18.08 20.55
C ASP A 22 1.81 -17.32 19.42
N ASP A 23 3.11 -17.58 19.19
CA ASP A 23 3.89 -16.91 18.14
C ASP A 23 3.31 -17.21 16.75
N VAL A 24 2.96 -18.48 16.50
CA VAL A 24 2.28 -18.90 15.26
C VAL A 24 0.91 -18.21 15.13
N SER A 25 0.16 -18.10 16.22
CA SER A 25 -1.15 -17.45 16.22
C SER A 25 -1.05 -15.97 15.84
N VAL A 26 -0.03 -15.25 16.34
CA VAL A 26 0.22 -13.85 15.97
C VAL A 26 0.59 -13.72 14.50
N LEU A 27 1.46 -14.59 13.97
CA LEU A 27 1.84 -14.59 12.55
C LEU A 27 0.65 -14.90 11.64
N LEU A 28 -0.19 -15.87 12.03
CA LEU A 28 -1.42 -16.19 11.31
C LEU A 28 -2.39 -15.03 11.31
N LEU A 29 -2.57 -14.35 12.45
CA LEU A 29 -3.42 -13.18 12.56
C LEU A 29 -2.92 -12.03 11.66
N VAL A 30 -1.63 -11.71 11.69
CA VAL A 30 -1.03 -10.67 10.84
C VAL A 30 -1.21 -11.03 9.35
N SER A 31 -0.94 -12.29 8.99
CA SER A 31 -1.10 -12.79 7.63
C SER A 31 -2.56 -12.69 7.17
N LEU A 32 -3.51 -13.03 8.04
CA LEU A 32 -4.94 -12.93 7.78
C LEU A 32 -5.37 -11.46 7.58
N ILE A 33 -4.89 -10.53 8.40
CA ILE A 33 -5.17 -9.09 8.24
C ILE A 33 -4.65 -8.58 6.89
N ILE A 34 -3.42 -8.95 6.53
CA ILE A 34 -2.82 -8.61 5.23
C ILE A 34 -3.66 -9.19 4.09
N ALA A 35 -4.02 -10.47 4.19
CA ALA A 35 -4.81 -11.16 3.16
C ALA A 35 -6.20 -10.53 2.98
N ILE A 36 -6.89 -10.21 4.09
CA ILE A 36 -8.21 -9.56 4.05
C ILE A 36 -8.09 -8.16 3.44
N GLY A 37 -7.13 -7.34 3.87
CA GLY A 37 -6.99 -5.97 3.35
C GLY A 37 -6.55 -5.93 1.89
N SER A 38 -5.63 -6.82 1.49
CA SER A 38 -5.23 -6.98 0.09
C SER A 38 -6.38 -7.52 -0.77
N GLY A 39 -7.09 -8.54 -0.28
CA GLY A 39 -8.25 -9.14 -0.94
C GLY A 39 -9.39 -8.14 -1.13
N TYR A 40 -9.70 -7.32 -0.11
CA TYR A 40 -10.67 -6.24 -0.21
C TYR A 40 -10.27 -5.21 -1.28
N THR A 41 -9.00 -4.81 -1.32
CA THR A 41 -8.48 -3.87 -2.31
C THR A 41 -8.58 -4.44 -3.73
N LEU A 42 -8.20 -5.70 -3.91
CA LEU A 42 -8.29 -6.40 -5.19
C LEU A 42 -9.74 -6.56 -5.63
N LEU A 43 -10.63 -6.98 -4.74
CA LEU A 43 -12.06 -7.11 -5.01
C LEU A 43 -12.66 -5.77 -5.44
N ALA A 44 -12.35 -4.69 -4.72
CA ALA A 44 -12.80 -3.35 -5.06
C ALA A 44 -12.32 -2.89 -6.45
N ALA A 45 -11.16 -3.36 -6.92
CA ALA A 45 -10.65 -3.09 -8.26
C ALA A 45 -11.27 -3.97 -9.36
N LEU A 46 -11.62 -5.22 -9.04
CA LEU A 46 -12.18 -6.18 -9.99
C LEU A 46 -13.70 -6.04 -10.20
N VAL A 47 -14.43 -5.59 -9.17
CA VAL A 47 -15.87 -5.32 -9.28
C VAL A 47 -16.06 -4.20 -10.30
N HIS A 48 -16.64 -4.56 -11.45
CA HIS A 48 -16.82 -3.62 -12.55
C HIS A 48 -17.76 -2.49 -12.09
N PRO A 49 -17.38 -1.23 -12.30
CA PRO A 49 -18.23 -0.12 -11.92
C PRO A 49 -19.39 -0.05 -12.92
N VAL A 50 -20.54 -0.60 -12.53
CA VAL A 50 -21.79 -0.51 -13.28
C VAL A 50 -22.61 0.64 -12.73
N GLY A 51 -22.42 1.85 -13.24
CA GLY A 51 -23.41 2.90 -13.08
C GLY A 51 -22.99 4.29 -13.52
N LYS A 52 -23.53 5.31 -12.84
CA LYS A 52 -23.62 6.67 -13.38
C LYS A 52 -22.22 7.22 -13.68
N SER A 53 -22.03 7.52 -14.95
CA SER A 53 -20.83 8.12 -15.50
C SER A 53 -21.11 9.59 -15.80
N SER A 54 -20.22 10.48 -15.38
CA SER A 54 -20.30 11.91 -15.67
C SER A 54 -19.00 12.39 -16.28
N ALA A 55 -19.09 13.23 -17.32
CA ALA A 55 -17.94 13.96 -17.84
C ALA A 55 -17.46 14.95 -16.77
N VAL A 56 -16.16 14.98 -16.54
CA VAL A 56 -15.50 15.84 -15.55
C VAL A 56 -14.16 16.32 -16.10
N THR A 57 -13.62 17.38 -15.54
CA THR A 57 -12.24 17.79 -15.75
C THR A 57 -11.41 17.32 -14.56
N VAL A 58 -10.21 16.80 -14.82
CA VAL A 58 -9.33 16.32 -13.77
C VAL A 58 -7.96 16.97 -13.80
N ARG A 59 -7.41 17.22 -12.62
CA ARG A 59 -5.99 17.59 -12.44
C ARG A 59 -5.33 16.56 -11.55
N ARG A 60 -4.20 16.03 -12.00
CA ARG A 60 -3.35 15.24 -11.11
C ARG A 60 -2.61 16.18 -10.19
N VAL A 61 -2.66 15.85 -8.90
CA VAL A 61 -1.92 16.50 -7.84
C VAL A 61 -1.14 15.46 -7.05
N ARG A 62 0.16 15.64 -6.89
CA ARG A 62 0.97 14.87 -5.95
C ARG A 62 0.98 15.60 -4.61
N GLN A 63 0.52 14.92 -3.56
CA GLN A 63 0.50 15.46 -2.21
C GLN A 63 1.70 14.91 -1.43
N GLN A 64 2.51 15.81 -0.87
CA GLN A 64 3.63 15.49 -0.01
C GLN A 64 3.35 15.97 1.42
N ARG A 65 3.37 15.05 2.39
CA ARG A 65 3.23 15.35 3.82
C ARG A 65 4.23 14.53 4.63
N GLY A 66 5.31 15.19 5.04
CA GLY A 66 6.45 14.54 5.68
C GLY A 66 7.06 13.50 4.73
N LEU A 67 7.20 12.28 5.21
CA LEU A 67 7.74 11.14 4.45
C LEU A 67 6.71 10.50 3.50
N ARG A 68 5.45 10.93 3.52
CA ARG A 68 4.38 10.35 2.72
C ARG A 68 4.17 11.17 1.45
N SER A 69 4.27 10.50 0.31
CA SER A 69 3.84 11.01 -1.00
C SER A 69 2.63 10.23 -1.47
N ARG A 70 1.59 10.90 -1.97
CA ARG A 70 0.34 10.29 -2.43
C ARG A 70 -0.18 10.97 -3.68
N SER A 71 -0.66 10.17 -4.63
CA SER A 71 -1.34 10.69 -5.81
C SER A 71 -2.79 11.06 -5.47
N TRP A 72 -3.19 12.24 -5.89
CA TRP A 72 -4.56 12.73 -5.85
C TRP A 72 -5.00 13.17 -7.24
N VAL A 73 -6.31 13.10 -7.45
CA VAL A 73 -6.98 13.70 -8.58
C VAL A 73 -7.96 14.72 -8.02
N GLU A 74 -7.75 15.98 -8.38
CA GLU A 74 -8.77 17.00 -8.28
C GLU A 74 -9.78 16.76 -9.41
N ILE A 75 -11.05 16.65 -9.06
CA ILE A 75 -12.15 16.38 -9.97
C ILE A 75 -13.05 17.61 -9.94
N ASP A 76 -13.15 18.28 -11.07
CA ASP A 76 -14.03 19.42 -11.29
C ASP A 76 -15.19 18.99 -12.20
N ASP A 77 -16.42 19.08 -11.68
CA ASP A 77 -17.65 18.82 -12.45
C ASP A 77 -18.31 20.11 -12.97
N GLY A 78 -17.63 21.26 -12.86
CA GLY A 78 -18.12 22.58 -13.26
C GLY A 78 -18.86 23.33 -12.15
N GLU A 79 -19.36 22.63 -11.13
CA GLU A 79 -20.00 23.23 -9.96
C GLU A 79 -19.12 23.12 -8.71
N ARG A 80 -18.43 21.99 -8.54
CA ARG A 80 -17.67 21.66 -7.33
C ARG A 80 -16.38 20.93 -7.66
N SER A 81 -15.30 21.37 -7.02
CA SER A 81 -14.05 20.61 -6.94
C SER A 81 -14.13 19.56 -5.82
N ARG A 82 -13.73 18.33 -6.13
CA ARG A 82 -13.60 17.22 -5.17
C ARG A 82 -12.28 16.51 -5.35
N TRP A 83 -11.73 16.03 -4.25
CA TRP A 83 -10.41 15.43 -4.15
C TRP A 83 -10.52 13.93 -3.97
N MET A 84 -9.96 13.16 -4.91
CA MET A 84 -9.94 11.71 -4.86
C MET A 84 -8.50 11.20 -4.74
N PRO A 85 -8.13 10.51 -3.65
CA PRO A 85 -6.84 9.84 -3.63
C PRO A 85 -6.88 8.63 -4.56
N VAL A 86 -5.85 8.44 -5.37
CA VAL A 86 -5.74 7.33 -6.33
C VAL A 86 -4.51 6.50 -6.06
N TYR A 87 -4.57 5.21 -6.44
CA TYR A 87 -3.34 4.41 -6.50
C TYR A 87 -2.44 4.97 -7.60
N PHE A 88 -1.13 4.94 -7.36
CA PHE A 88 -0.18 5.35 -8.38
C PHE A 88 -0.32 4.46 -9.62
N ASP A 89 -0.54 5.11 -10.76
CA ASP A 89 -0.46 4.53 -12.09
C ASP A 89 0.56 5.38 -12.88
N PRO A 90 1.56 4.78 -13.55
CA PRO A 90 2.55 5.52 -14.35
C PRO A 90 1.94 6.47 -15.37
N VAL A 91 0.72 6.22 -15.85
CA VAL A 91 -0.01 7.12 -16.75
C VAL A 91 -0.20 8.49 -16.12
N LEU A 92 -0.35 8.58 -14.79
CA LEU A 92 -0.52 9.84 -14.08
C LEU A 92 0.65 10.80 -14.32
N VAL A 93 1.88 10.30 -14.49
CA VAL A 93 3.06 11.15 -14.78
C VAL A 93 2.97 11.79 -16.18
N THR A 94 2.17 11.21 -17.07
CA THR A 94 2.02 11.64 -18.47
C THR A 94 0.82 12.53 -18.72
N VAL A 95 -0.17 12.52 -17.83
CA VAL A 95 -1.43 13.25 -18.00
C VAL A 95 -1.21 14.75 -17.78
N PRO A 96 -1.47 15.61 -18.77
CA PRO A 96 -1.46 17.05 -18.58
C PRO A 96 -2.54 17.48 -17.57
N SER A 97 -2.33 18.57 -16.85
CA SER A 97 -3.35 19.13 -15.95
C SER A 97 -3.79 20.51 -16.48
N PRO A 98 -5.08 20.75 -16.78
CA PRO A 98 -6.23 19.84 -16.68
C PRO A 98 -6.43 18.91 -17.89
N THR A 99 -7.12 17.78 -17.69
CA THR A 99 -7.48 16.81 -18.75
C THR A 99 -8.96 16.39 -18.62
N PRO A 100 -9.70 16.22 -19.72
CA PRO A 100 -11.06 15.68 -19.68
C PRO A 100 -11.06 14.21 -19.26
N ALA A 101 -12.03 13.82 -18.43
CA ALA A 101 -12.15 12.47 -17.91
C ALA A 101 -13.60 12.07 -17.68
N THR A 102 -13.81 10.80 -17.39
CA THR A 102 -15.10 10.27 -16.95
C THR A 102 -15.01 9.81 -15.51
N LEU A 103 -15.80 10.40 -14.63
CA LEU A 103 -16.00 9.89 -13.27
C LEU A 103 -17.10 8.84 -13.31
N VAL A 104 -16.77 7.62 -12.88
CA VAL A 104 -17.74 6.54 -12.72
C VAL A 104 -17.99 6.33 -11.23
N ARG A 105 -19.16 6.75 -10.75
CA ARG A 105 -19.54 6.64 -9.34
C ARG A 105 -20.25 5.33 -9.07
N THR A 106 -19.52 4.21 -9.05
CA THR A 106 -20.13 2.91 -8.73
C THR A 106 -19.18 1.88 -8.16
N GLY A 107 -19.76 0.88 -7.49
CA GLY A 107 -19.04 -0.16 -6.78
C GLY A 107 -18.71 0.27 -5.35
N ILE A 108 -17.74 -0.40 -4.75
CA ILE A 108 -17.25 -0.12 -3.40
C ILE A 108 -16.50 1.22 -3.35
N ARG A 109 -15.86 1.61 -4.47
CA ARG A 109 -15.08 2.85 -4.60
C ARG A 109 -15.25 3.48 -5.98
N PRO A 110 -15.23 4.83 -6.08
CA PRO A 110 -15.29 5.51 -7.37
C PRO A 110 -14.05 5.24 -8.22
N LEU A 111 -14.21 5.39 -9.53
CA LEU A 111 -13.17 5.25 -10.54
C LEU A 111 -13.15 6.50 -11.44
N VAL A 112 -11.95 6.97 -11.81
CA VAL A 112 -11.79 7.96 -12.89
C VAL A 112 -11.19 7.28 -14.11
N ARG A 113 -11.75 7.55 -15.29
CA ARG A 113 -11.22 7.09 -16.57
C ARG A 113 -10.62 8.25 -17.36
N ILE A 114 -9.35 8.14 -17.74
CA ILE A 114 -8.61 9.12 -18.55
C ILE A 114 -8.03 8.37 -19.74
N ASP A 115 -8.35 8.76 -20.97
CA ASP A 115 -7.82 8.15 -22.20
C ASP A 115 -7.85 6.61 -22.21
N GLY A 116 -8.94 6.03 -21.69
CA GLY A 116 -9.11 4.57 -21.56
C GLY A 116 -8.43 3.92 -20.35
N HIS A 117 -7.54 4.62 -19.65
CA HIS A 117 -6.92 4.17 -18.40
C HIS A 117 -7.86 4.30 -17.21
N ARG A 118 -7.78 3.36 -16.27
CA ARG A 118 -8.63 3.28 -15.08
C ARG A 118 -7.84 3.65 -13.83
N LEU A 119 -8.14 4.81 -13.26
CA LEU A 119 -7.56 5.27 -12.00
C LEU A 119 -8.45 4.86 -10.82
N PHE A 120 -7.97 3.88 -10.06
CA PHE A 120 -8.68 3.33 -8.91
C PHE A 120 -8.47 4.20 -7.66
N ALA A 121 -9.55 4.47 -6.94
CA ALA A 121 -9.47 5.26 -5.73
C ALA A 121 -8.77 4.49 -4.58
N ALA A 122 -7.69 5.07 -4.07
CA ALA A 122 -7.01 4.62 -2.86
C ALA A 122 -7.76 5.00 -1.57
N GLY A 123 -8.85 5.76 -1.67
CA GLY A 123 -9.69 6.13 -0.52
C GLY A 123 -11.01 6.78 -0.92
N LYS A 124 -11.68 7.39 0.06
CA LYS A 124 -12.95 8.11 -0.15
C LYS A 124 -12.72 9.43 -0.90
N LEU A 125 -13.69 9.81 -1.71
CA LEU A 125 -13.79 11.15 -2.29
C LEU A 125 -13.97 12.19 -1.17
N ARG A 126 -13.33 13.34 -1.31
CA ARG A 126 -13.35 14.42 -0.32
C ARG A 126 -13.75 15.74 -0.96
N GLU A 127 -14.38 16.61 -0.19
CA GLU A 127 -14.71 17.97 -0.64
C GLU A 127 -13.61 18.97 -0.30
N ARG A 128 -12.70 18.61 0.60
CA ARG A 128 -11.60 19.46 1.05
C ARG A 128 -10.30 19.03 0.43
N GLU A 129 -9.49 20.03 0.13
CA GLU A 129 -8.11 19.89 -0.31
C GLU A 129 -7.30 19.04 0.69
N PRO A 130 -6.47 18.10 0.21
CA PRO A 130 -5.64 17.28 1.08
C PRO A 130 -4.54 18.12 1.74
N ALA A 131 -4.37 17.99 3.05
CA ALA A 131 -3.34 18.72 3.79
C ALA A 131 -1.92 18.29 3.37
N GLY A 132 -1.03 19.27 3.18
CA GLY A 132 0.37 19.07 2.82
C GLY A 132 0.77 19.98 1.67
N THR A 133 1.96 19.77 1.13
CA THR A 133 2.40 20.46 -0.10
C THR A 133 1.80 19.76 -1.30
N LEU A 134 1.13 20.51 -2.16
CA LEU A 134 0.53 20.02 -3.39
C LEU A 134 1.42 20.40 -4.58
N ILE A 135 1.65 19.43 -5.44
CA ILE A 135 2.50 19.55 -6.62
C ILE A 135 1.69 19.12 -7.82
N ASP A 136 1.39 20.07 -8.69
CA ASP A 136 0.60 19.81 -9.89
C ASP A 136 1.48 19.31 -11.04
N ASN A 137 0.84 18.56 -11.95
CA ASN A 137 1.44 18.23 -13.22
C ASN A 137 1.55 19.45 -14.14
N PRO A 138 2.49 19.43 -15.10
CA PRO A 138 2.60 20.48 -16.10
C PRO A 138 1.32 20.58 -16.97
N ALA A 139 1.01 21.81 -17.39
CA ALA A 139 -0.14 22.09 -18.24
C ALA A 139 0.03 21.60 -19.70
N ARG A 140 1.26 21.24 -20.09
CA ARG A 140 1.56 20.67 -21.41
C ARG A 140 2.17 19.29 -21.25
N ALA A 141 1.85 18.41 -22.21
CA ALA A 141 2.47 17.11 -22.30
C ALA A 141 3.99 17.26 -22.50
N ASP A 142 4.77 16.63 -21.63
CA ASP A 142 6.22 16.58 -21.74
C ASP A 142 6.61 15.35 -22.60
N PRO A 143 7.39 15.52 -23.68
CA PRO A 143 7.87 14.42 -24.52
C PRO A 143 8.59 13.30 -23.74
N GLN A 144 9.27 13.64 -22.64
CA GLN A 144 10.00 12.71 -21.78
C GLN A 144 9.15 12.13 -20.64
N SER A 145 7.88 12.50 -20.53
CA SER A 145 6.98 12.02 -19.46
C SER A 145 6.80 10.51 -19.46
N ARG A 146 6.76 9.87 -20.64
CA ARG A 146 6.62 8.42 -20.78
C ARG A 146 7.82 7.67 -20.22
N GLU A 147 9.03 8.12 -20.54
CA GLU A 147 10.26 7.52 -20.03
C GLU A 147 10.35 7.68 -18.51
N ARG A 148 10.04 8.86 -17.97
CA ARG A 148 9.99 9.09 -16.52
C ARG A 148 8.92 8.24 -15.84
N GLY A 149 7.73 8.13 -16.41
CA GLY A 149 6.67 7.23 -15.92
C GLY A 149 7.15 5.78 -15.83
N ALA A 150 7.81 5.28 -16.88
CA ALA A 150 8.38 3.93 -16.90
C ALA A 150 9.50 3.73 -15.85
N GLN A 151 10.34 4.74 -15.63
CA GLN A 151 11.38 4.69 -14.60
C GLN A 151 10.82 4.67 -13.18
N VAL A 152 9.76 5.44 -12.93
CA VAL A 152 9.07 5.51 -11.64
C VAL A 152 8.29 4.22 -11.35
N ALA A 153 7.77 3.56 -12.38
CA ALA A 153 7.05 2.29 -12.28
C ALA A 153 7.92 1.10 -11.83
N ARG A 154 9.26 1.25 -11.84
CA ARG A 154 10.18 0.14 -11.54
C ARG A 154 10.02 -0.34 -10.10
N LEU A 155 9.75 -1.63 -9.94
CA LEU A 155 9.61 -2.30 -8.63
C LEU A 155 10.73 -1.96 -7.64
N PRO A 156 12.04 -2.02 -8.01
CA PRO A 156 13.12 -1.68 -7.08
C PRO A 156 13.02 -0.24 -6.55
N ARG A 157 12.69 0.73 -7.41
CA ARG A 157 12.56 2.14 -7.03
C ARG A 157 11.41 2.33 -6.06
N ARG A 158 10.28 1.67 -6.32
CA ARG A 158 9.13 1.68 -5.42
C ARG A 158 9.47 1.08 -4.06
N LEU A 159 10.11 -0.09 -4.03
CA LEU A 159 10.53 -0.73 -2.78
C LEU A 159 11.51 0.12 -1.99
N ILE A 160 12.46 0.79 -2.64
CA ILE A 160 13.40 1.72 -1.97
C ILE A 160 12.67 2.89 -1.33
N LEU A 161 11.68 3.49 -2.02
CA LEU A 161 10.92 4.61 -1.48
C LEU A 161 9.95 4.20 -0.37
N ASP A 162 9.42 2.98 -0.43
CA ASP A 162 8.58 2.42 0.63
C ASP A 162 9.42 1.82 1.79
N ALA A 163 10.72 1.59 1.61
CA ALA A 163 11.61 1.00 2.63
C ALA A 163 11.72 1.85 3.90
N GLN A 164 11.45 3.15 3.83
CA GLN A 164 11.37 4.01 5.01
C GLN A 164 10.33 3.52 6.03
N PHE A 165 9.28 2.82 5.58
CA PHE A 165 8.28 2.23 6.48
C PHE A 165 8.78 0.95 7.18
N ALA A 166 9.92 0.40 6.74
CA ALA A 166 10.60 -0.71 7.39
C ALA A 166 11.61 -0.27 8.46
N LEU A 167 11.90 1.04 8.60
CA LEU A 167 12.80 1.57 9.63
C LEU A 167 12.49 1.12 11.07
N PRO A 168 11.23 1.01 11.54
CA PRO A 168 10.95 0.55 12.90
C PRO A 168 11.13 -0.97 13.09
N ALA A 169 11.34 -1.73 12.02
CA ALA A 169 11.38 -3.20 12.09
C ALA A 169 12.44 -3.77 13.03
N PRO A 170 13.70 -3.27 13.08
CA PRO A 170 14.70 -3.74 14.05
C PRO A 170 14.31 -3.47 15.50
N ILE A 171 13.64 -2.34 15.77
CA ILE A 171 13.16 -1.99 17.11
C ILE A 171 12.06 -2.97 17.53
N ILE A 172 11.10 -3.22 16.63
CA ILE A 172 10.00 -4.18 16.86
C ILE A 172 10.55 -5.59 17.05
N GLY A 173 11.49 -6.03 16.21
CA GLY A 173 12.12 -7.34 16.32
C GLY A 173 12.92 -7.50 17.61
N GLY A 174 13.66 -6.46 18.02
CA GLY A 174 14.39 -6.44 19.28
C GLY A 174 13.46 -6.53 20.49
N LEU A 175 12.36 -5.76 20.47
CA LEU A 175 11.34 -5.80 21.52
C LEU A 175 10.68 -7.18 21.61
N TRP A 176 10.41 -7.82 20.47
CA TRP A 176 9.83 -9.16 20.42
C TRP A 176 10.73 -10.18 21.11
N VAL A 177 12.02 -10.21 20.74
CA VAL A 177 13.01 -11.11 21.34
C VAL A 177 13.20 -10.81 22.83
N TYR A 178 13.19 -9.54 23.23
CA TYR A 178 13.27 -9.13 24.64
C TYR A 178 12.10 -9.67 25.46
N LEU A 179 10.87 -9.58 24.94
CA LEU A 179 9.66 -9.99 25.68
C LEU A 179 9.42 -11.50 25.68
N ARG A 180 9.74 -12.19 24.58
CA ARG A 180 9.36 -13.60 24.36
C ARG A 180 10.54 -14.56 24.49
N GLY A 181 11.76 -14.03 24.56
CA GLY A 181 12.98 -14.78 24.31
C GLY A 181 13.13 -15.10 22.83
N GLY A 182 14.33 -15.52 22.43
CA GLY A 182 14.62 -15.87 21.05
C GLY A 182 16.06 -15.61 20.68
N GLY A 183 16.49 -16.19 19.57
CA GLY A 183 17.83 -15.99 19.03
C GLY A 183 17.84 -15.02 17.84
N VAL A 184 18.99 -14.99 17.16
CA VAL A 184 19.20 -14.19 15.94
C VAL A 184 18.15 -14.51 14.87
N LEU A 185 17.75 -15.78 14.74
CA LEU A 185 16.72 -16.18 13.76
C LEU A 185 15.36 -15.55 14.08
N THR A 186 14.92 -15.60 15.34
CA THR A 186 13.66 -14.97 15.78
C THR A 186 13.68 -13.47 15.52
N PHE A 187 14.79 -12.80 15.85
CA PHE A 187 14.99 -11.39 15.56
C PHE A 187 14.82 -11.08 14.07
N ALA A 188 15.52 -11.83 13.20
CA ALA A 188 15.48 -11.62 11.75
C ALA A 188 14.07 -11.83 11.17
N LEU A 189 13.35 -12.87 11.61
CA LEU A 189 11.98 -13.14 11.18
C LEU A 189 11.02 -12.05 11.65
N SER A 190 11.10 -11.62 12.90
CA SER A 190 10.26 -10.53 13.43
C SER A 190 10.52 -9.21 12.68
N CYS A 191 11.78 -8.92 12.35
CA CYS A 191 12.13 -7.77 11.51
C CYS A 191 11.51 -7.88 10.11
N LEU A 192 11.61 -9.05 9.47
CA LEU A 192 11.06 -9.27 8.13
C LEU A 192 9.54 -9.06 8.11
N VAL A 193 8.82 -9.58 9.12
CA VAL A 193 7.38 -9.40 9.25
C VAL A 193 7.03 -7.93 9.47
N ALA A 194 7.71 -7.24 10.40
CA ALA A 194 7.47 -5.83 10.67
C ALA A 194 7.75 -4.95 9.43
N ALA A 195 8.84 -5.23 8.70
CA ALA A 195 9.17 -4.55 7.45
C ALA A 195 8.11 -4.79 6.38
N GLY A 196 7.68 -6.04 6.21
CA GLY A 196 6.62 -6.42 5.28
C GLY A 196 5.30 -5.71 5.57
N VAL A 197 4.90 -5.62 6.84
CA VAL A 197 3.72 -4.85 7.27
C VAL A 197 3.89 -3.37 6.94
N GLY A 198 5.05 -2.77 7.21
CA GLY A 198 5.32 -1.37 6.89
C GLY A 198 5.18 -1.07 5.40
N ILE A 199 5.78 -1.89 4.54
CA ILE A 199 5.68 -1.78 3.08
C ILE A 199 4.23 -1.99 2.61
N TRP A 200 3.54 -2.98 3.17
CA TRP A 200 2.13 -3.23 2.86
C TRP A 200 1.24 -2.04 3.21
N LEU A 201 1.43 -1.43 4.38
CA LEU A 201 0.72 -0.22 4.80
C LEU A 201 0.95 0.96 3.84
N ALA A 202 2.19 1.13 3.36
CA ALA A 202 2.53 2.14 2.35
C ALA A 202 1.79 1.88 1.03
N ALA A 203 1.76 0.63 0.59
CA ALA A 203 1.10 0.22 -0.64
C ALA A 203 -0.41 0.45 -0.60
N ILE A 204 -1.10 0.01 0.47
CA ILE A 204 -2.56 0.20 0.59
C ILE A 204 -2.95 1.67 0.81
N ALA A 205 -2.04 2.49 1.35
CA ALA A 205 -2.25 3.94 1.44
C ALA A 205 -2.17 4.62 0.06
N GLY A 206 -1.62 3.95 -0.95
CA GLY A 206 -1.43 4.48 -2.30
C GLY A 206 -0.22 5.41 -2.39
N SER A 207 0.95 4.94 -1.94
CA SER A 207 2.20 5.71 -2.09
C SER A 207 2.48 6.07 -3.55
N ASP A 208 2.96 7.30 -3.78
CA ASP A 208 3.36 7.80 -5.10
C ASP A 208 4.91 7.89 -5.18
N PRO A 209 5.56 7.04 -6.00
CA PRO A 209 7.02 7.00 -6.14
C PRO A 209 7.60 8.02 -7.15
N SER A 210 6.76 8.85 -7.79
CA SER A 210 7.21 9.90 -8.74
C SER A 210 7.76 11.12 -8.04
#